data_AF-M6Q878-F1
#
_entry.id   AF-M6Q878-F1
#
_cell.length_a   1.000
_cell.length_b   1.000
_cell.length_c   1.000
_cell.angle_alpha   90.00
_cell.angle_beta   90.00
_cell.angle_gamma   90.00
#
_symmetry.space_group_name_H-M   'P 1'
#
loop_
_entity.id
_entity.type
_entity.pdbx_description
1 polymer ?
#
loop_
_entity_poly.entity_id
_entity_poly.type
_entity_poly.pdbx_seq_one_letter_code
_entity_poly.pdbx_strand_id
1 'polypeptide(L)' 'MTTAERLISEGMRQGIEKGIEKGKLEDAGKMLQKGIDLKTILEITGLTEQDLRDSDILSKK' A
#
# COMPACT_ATOMS: atom_id res chain seq x y z
N MET A 1 -8.47 30.84 0.11
CA MET A 1 -8.28 29.60 0.87
C MET A 1 -7.79 29.96 2.26
N THR A 2 -8.55 29.60 3.30
CA THR A 2 -8.19 29.84 4.70
C THR A 2 -7.20 28.78 5.19
N THR A 3 -6.53 29.06 6.32
CA THR A 3 -5.65 28.07 6.97
C THR A 3 -6.40 26.78 7.32
N ALA A 4 -7.66 26.89 7.75
CA ALA A 4 -8.51 25.73 8.06
C ALA A 4 -8.79 24.88 6.82
N GLU A 5 -9.15 25.52 5.69
CA GLU A 5 -9.38 24.81 4.42
C GLU A 5 -8.13 24.08 3.93
N ARG A 6 -6.94 24.69 4.07
CA ARG A 6 -5.65 24.06 3.74
C ARG A 6 -5.39 22.81 4.58
N LEU A 7 -5.60 22.90 5.90
CA LEU A 7 -5.39 21.78 6.82
C LEU A 7 -6.32 20.61 6.53
N ILE A 8 -7.60 20.89 6.25
CA ILE A 8 -8.58 19.86 5.88
C ILE A 8 -8.21 19.21 4.55
N SER A 9 -7.85 20.01 3.54
CA SER A 9 -7.45 19.49 2.23
C SER A 9 -6.20 18.60 2.32
N GLU A 10 -5.20 19.00 3.11
CA GLU A 10 -3.98 18.22 3.28
C GLU A 10 -4.24 16.93 4.07
N GLY A 11 -5.05 16.99 5.13
CA GLY A 11 -5.45 15.81 5.88
C GLY A 11 -6.22 14.79 5.03
N MET A 12 -7.13 15.25 4.18
CA MET A 12 -7.84 14.37 3.24
C MET A 12 -6.89 13.74 2.22
N ARG A 13 -5.96 14.52 1.66
CA ARG A 13 -4.96 14.02 0.71
C ARG A 13 -4.10 12.92 1.33
N GLN A 14 -3.58 13.15 2.52
CA GLN A 14 -2.79 12.17 3.26
C GLN A 14 -3.60 10.92 3.62
N GLY A 15 -4.88 11.08 3.98
CA GLY A 15 -5.77 9.96 4.28
C GLY A 15 -6.01 9.07 3.05
N ILE A 16 -6.26 9.68 1.89
CA ILE A 16 -6.45 8.96 0.63
C ILE A 16 -5.16 8.22 0.23
N GLU A 17 -4.00 8.89 0.32
CA GLU A 17 -2.71 8.30 -0.03
C GLU A 17 -2.40 7.06 0.84
N LYS A 18 -2.54 7.18 2.16
CA LYS A 18 -2.38 6.05 3.10
C LYS A 18 -3.38 4.92 2.84
N GLY A 19 -4.62 5.25 2.48
CA GLY A 19 -5.65 4.27 2.14
C GLY A 19 -5.29 3.47 0.89
N ILE A 20 -4.79 4.14 -0.15
CA ILE A 20 -4.34 3.50 -1.39
C ILE A 20 -3.14 2.59 -1.13
N GLU A 21 -2.14 3.07 -0.37
CA GLU A 21 -0.95 2.28 -0.02
C GLU A 21 -1.33 1.00 0.75
N LYS A 22 -2.16 1.13 1.78
CA LYS A 22 -2.63 -0.02 2.55
C LYS A 22 -3.42 -1.02 1.71
N GLY A 23 -4.29 -0.53 0.81
CA GLY A 23 -5.05 -1.38 -0.11
C GLY A 23 -4.15 -2.21 -1.03
N LYS A 24 -3.09 -1.60 -1.60
CA LYS A 24 -2.12 -2.32 -2.42
C LYS A 24 -1.42 -3.44 -1.65
N LEU A 25 -1.00 -3.18 -0.41
CA LEU A 25 -0.35 -4.17 0.45
C LEU A 25 -1.29 -5.34 0.79
N GLU A 26 -2.54 -5.06 1.16
CA GLU A 26 -3.53 -6.10 1.45
C GLU A 26 -3.79 -6.98 0.23
N ASP A 27 -3.91 -6.39 -0.95
CA ASP A 27 -4.14 -7.14 -2.18
C ASP A 27 -2.90 -7.96 -2.59
N ALA A 28 -1.69 -7.42 -2.45
CA ALA A 28 -0.45 -8.18 -2.64
C ALA A 28 -0.37 -9.40 -1.71
N GLY A 29 -0.76 -9.24 -0.43
CA GLY A 29 -0.85 -10.35 0.52
C GLY A 29 -1.85 -11.43 0.11
N LYS A 30 -3.04 -11.03 -0.38
CA LYS A 30 -4.04 -11.97 -0.92
C LYS A 30 -3.56 -12.66 -2.20
N MET A 31 -2.83 -11.95 -3.06
CA MET A 31 -2.24 -12.51 -4.28
C MET A 31 -1.19 -13.58 -3.94
N LEU A 32 -0.31 -13.32 -2.97
CA LEU A 32 0.65 -14.31 -2.47
C LEU A 32 -0.07 -15.54 -1.90
N GLN A 33 -1.12 -15.36 -1.10
CA GLN A 33 -1.92 -16.48 -0.56
C GLN A 33 -2.60 -17.31 -1.65
N LYS A 34 -2.91 -16.71 -2.80
CA LYS A 34 -3.45 -17.40 -3.98
C LYS A 34 -2.37 -18.09 -4.83
N GLY A 35 -1.10 -18.01 -4.44
CA GLY A 35 0.02 -18.62 -5.13
C GLY A 35 0.50 -17.84 -6.36
N ILE A 36 0.14 -16.55 -6.46
CA ILE A 36 0.71 -15.66 -7.50
C ILE A 36 2.16 -15.39 -7.12
N ASP A 37 3.05 -15.46 -8.11
CA ASP A 37 4.47 -15.29 -7.88
C ASP A 37 4.81 -13.84 -7.51
N LEU A 38 5.84 -13.68 -6.67
CA LEU A 38 6.27 -12.39 -6.16
C LEU A 38 6.58 -11.40 -7.29
N LYS A 39 7.25 -11.84 -8.35
CA LYS A 39 7.62 -10.98 -9.47
C LYS A 39 6.39 -10.37 -10.16
N THR A 40 5.38 -11.18 -10.48
CA THR A 40 4.11 -10.71 -11.03
C THR A 40 3.41 -9.73 -10.10
N ILE A 41 3.45 -9.96 -8.78
CA ILE A 41 2.83 -9.05 -7.80
C ILE A 41 3.52 -7.69 -7.79
N LEU A 42 4.85 -7.66 -7.79
CA LEU A 42 5.62 -6.40 -7.84
C LEU A 42 5.32 -5.63 -9.14
N GLU A 43 5.23 -6.32 -10.28
CA GLU A 43 4.89 -5.72 -11.58
C GLU A 43 3.46 -5.16 -11.61
N ILE A 44 2.47 -5.86 -11.06
CA ILE A 44 1.06 -5.42 -11.08
C ILE A 44 0.80 -4.28 -10.08
N THR A 45 1.31 -4.41 -8.86
CA THR A 45 1.00 -3.47 -7.76
C THR A 45 1.90 -2.23 -7.78
N GLY A 46 3.05 -2.33 -8.44
CA GLY A 46 4.12 -1.33 -8.41
C GLY A 46 4.80 -1.23 -7.05
N LEU A 47 4.60 -2.23 -6.18
CA LEU A 47 5.29 -2.34 -4.90
C LEU A 47 6.69 -2.90 -5.10
N THR A 48 7.56 -2.64 -4.14
CA THR A 48 8.89 -3.24 -4.04
C THR A 48 8.88 -4.42 -3.06
N GLU A 49 9.91 -5.27 -3.13
CA GLU A 49 10.08 -6.33 -2.13
C GLU A 49 10.21 -5.76 -0.71
N GLN A 50 10.77 -4.56 -0.58
CA GLN A 50 10.94 -3.91 0.71
C GLN A 50 9.60 -3.48 1.29
N ASP A 51 8.69 -2.93 0.48
CA ASP A 51 7.32 -2.58 0.93
C ASP A 51 6.58 -3.81 1.49
N LEU A 52 6.79 -4.99 0.88
CA LEU A 52 6.20 -6.25 1.32
C LEU A 52 6.88 -6.84 2.57
N ARG A 53 8.15 -6.53 2.81
CA ARG A 53 8.87 -6.92 4.05
C ARG A 53 8.45 -6.02 5.21
N ASP A 54 8.41 -4.71 4.98
CA ASP A 54 8.07 -3.69 5.98
C ASP A 54 6.60 -3.81 6.43
N SER A 55 5.74 -4.37 5.59
CA SER A 55 4.33 -4.66 5.90
C SER A 55 4.09 -6.03 6.57
N ASP A 56 5.14 -6.74 7.01
CA ASP A 56 5.09 -8.07 7.62
C ASP A 56 4.47 -9.18 6.74
N ILE A 57 4.21 -8.92 5.45
CA ILE A 57 3.62 -9.89 4.51
C ILE A 57 4.63 -10.99 4.17
N LEU A 58 5.91 -10.62 3.99
CA LEU A 58 7.00 -11.56 3.70
C LEU A 58 7.74 -12.05 4.96
N SER A 59 7.41 -11.52 6.15
CA SER A 59 8.06 -11.83 7.43
C SER A 59 7.51 -13.09 8.11
N LYS A 60 6.32 -13.57 7.70
CA LYS A 60 5.74 -14.82 8.19
C LYS A 60 6.48 -16.03 7.63
N LYS A 61 7.61 -16.35 8.25
CA LYS A 61 8.26 -17.66 8.17
C LYS A 61 7.64 -18.64 9.17
#